data_AF-G0H1D1-F1
#
_entry.id   AF-G0H1D1-F1
#
_cell.length_a   1.000
_cell.length_b   1.000
_cell.length_c   1.000
_cell.angle_alpha   90.00
_cell.angle_beta   90.00
_cell.angle_gamma   90.00
#
_symmetry.space_group_name_H-M   'P 1'
#
loop_
_entity.id
_entity.type
_entity.pdbx_description
1 polymer ?
#
loop_
_entity_poly.entity_id
_entity_poly.type
_entity_poly.pdbx_seq_one_letter_code
_entity_poly.pdbx_strand_id
1 'polypeptide(L)'
;MNWKGHITLGILMGLPFISSPEQIFLLVAGALYPDLDHDVKSEIVQRGLYISGGLILVSILAYLFRPEYFNTGFFIAAILSGVIYITPYYAEHRGITHTFLSLGVMSIILGYLTFKLSVISPIMASLIALIMVTNNKLLGKSVAISVFAWVLYNMISTSFTTFQGLEFYIIPIAIGYLSHLVGDCMTPMGCRTLYPLNYTFHKKEGYFAIAIWVLLVFYVIKLA
;
A
#
# COMPACT_ATOMS: atom_id res chain seq x y z
N MET A 1 0.22 0.12 16.13
CA MET A 1 -0.66 -0.98 16.59
C MET A 1 0.08 -2.29 16.24
N ASN A 2 -0.46 -3.50 16.44
CA ASN A 2 0.23 -4.70 15.91
C ASN A 2 -0.20 -4.97 14.46
N TRP A 3 0.59 -5.75 13.72
CA TRP A 3 0.30 -6.04 12.30
C TRP A 3 -1.10 -6.60 12.06
N LYS A 4 -1.64 -7.42 12.97
CA LYS A 4 -3.01 -7.97 12.85
C LYS A 4 -4.05 -6.86 12.87
N GLY A 5 -3.91 -5.93 13.82
CA GLY A 5 -4.79 -4.76 13.92
C GLY A 5 -4.74 -3.89 12.67
N HIS A 6 -3.56 -3.68 12.09
CA HIS A 6 -3.42 -2.90 10.85
C HIS A 6 -4.11 -3.58 9.67
N ILE A 7 -3.92 -4.89 9.49
CA ILE A 7 -4.62 -5.66 8.44
C ILE A 7 -6.13 -5.61 8.64
N THR A 8 -6.62 -5.89 9.85
CA THR A 8 -8.06 -5.93 10.13
C THR A 8 -8.70 -4.57 9.91
N LEU A 9 -8.08 -3.49 10.40
CA LEU A 9 -8.61 -2.14 10.23
C LEU A 9 -8.58 -1.71 8.76
N GLY A 10 -7.53 -2.06 8.01
CA GLY A 10 -7.42 -1.79 6.57
C GLY A 10 -8.52 -2.48 5.76
N ILE A 11 -8.79 -3.75 6.04
CA ILE A 11 -9.90 -4.47 5.41
C ILE A 11 -11.23 -3.79 5.78
N LEU A 12 -11.51 -3.55 7.06
CA LEU A 12 -12.77 -2.93 7.51
C LEU A 12 -13.02 -1.55 6.89
N MET A 13 -12.00 -0.70 6.86
CA MET A 13 -12.10 0.64 6.26
C MET A 13 -12.21 0.60 4.74
N GLY A 14 -11.67 -0.43 4.10
CA GLY A 14 -11.66 -0.60 2.65
C GLY A 14 -12.90 -1.24 2.05
N LEU A 15 -13.54 -2.15 2.77
CA LEU A 15 -14.69 -2.93 2.27
C LEU A 15 -15.78 -2.09 1.58
N PRO A 16 -16.17 -0.89 2.08
CA PRO A 16 -17.19 -0.09 1.41
C PRO A 16 -16.78 0.50 0.05
N PHE A 17 -15.49 0.49 -0.28
CA PHE A 17 -14.95 1.18 -1.46
C PHE A 17 -14.39 0.22 -2.52
N ILE A 18 -14.19 -1.05 -2.20
CA ILE A 18 -13.60 -1.97 -3.18
C ILE A 18 -14.62 -2.35 -4.26
N SER A 19 -14.18 -2.32 -5.51
CA SER A 19 -14.98 -2.69 -6.69
C SER A 19 -14.83 -4.17 -7.05
N SER A 20 -13.76 -4.81 -6.57
CA SER A 20 -13.48 -6.21 -6.85
C SER A 20 -12.71 -6.87 -5.71
N PRO A 21 -12.77 -8.20 -5.59
CA PRO A 21 -12.23 -8.86 -4.42
C PRO A 21 -10.69 -8.86 -4.31
N GLU A 22 -9.96 -8.84 -5.42
CA GLU A 22 -8.50 -8.81 -5.43
C GLU A 22 -7.90 -7.53 -4.83
N GLN A 23 -8.70 -6.45 -4.75
CA GLN A 23 -8.30 -5.22 -4.09
C GLN A 23 -8.09 -5.39 -2.59
N ILE A 24 -8.52 -6.50 -1.98
CA ILE A 24 -8.19 -6.84 -0.59
C ILE A 24 -6.68 -6.99 -0.41
N PHE A 25 -5.97 -7.58 -1.37
CA PHE A 25 -4.50 -7.67 -1.28
C PHE A 25 -3.85 -6.29 -1.29
N LEU A 26 -4.45 -5.34 -2.02
CA LEU A 26 -3.98 -3.96 -2.09
C LEU A 26 -4.26 -3.17 -0.81
N LEU A 27 -5.44 -3.35 -0.21
CA LEU A 27 -5.76 -2.81 1.12
C LEU A 27 -4.74 -3.27 2.15
N VAL A 28 -4.46 -4.57 2.17
CA VAL A 28 -3.49 -5.15 3.10
C VAL A 28 -2.08 -4.68 2.79
N ALA A 29 -1.72 -4.53 1.52
CA ALA A 29 -0.42 -3.99 1.13
C ALA A 29 -0.23 -2.55 1.62
N GLY A 30 -1.23 -1.69 1.40
CA GLY A 30 -1.22 -0.31 1.88
C GLY A 30 -1.15 -0.22 3.41
N ALA A 31 -1.89 -1.08 4.12
CA ALA A 31 -1.91 -1.11 5.58
C ALA A 31 -0.60 -1.61 6.20
N LEU A 32 0.26 -2.31 5.44
CA LEU A 32 1.53 -2.85 5.95
C LEU A 32 2.76 -2.07 5.49
N TYR A 33 2.62 -1.20 4.49
CA TYR A 33 3.72 -0.41 3.94
C TYR A 33 4.41 0.50 4.98
N PRO A 34 3.69 1.25 5.85
CA PRO A 34 4.35 2.20 6.77
C PRO A 34 5.35 1.52 7.71
N ASP A 35 5.01 0.31 8.16
CA ASP A 35 5.84 -0.51 9.05
C ASP A 35 7.09 -1.10 8.35
N LEU A 36 7.36 -0.80 7.08
CA LEU A 36 8.63 -1.19 6.43
C LEU A 36 9.83 -0.45 7.02
N ASP A 37 9.62 0.66 7.73
CA ASP A 37 10.65 1.41 8.45
C ASP A 37 11.17 0.73 9.72
N HIS A 38 10.57 -0.41 10.10
CA HIS A 38 11.01 -1.17 11.27
C HIS A 38 12.23 -2.03 10.94
N ASP A 39 13.25 -2.04 11.81
CA ASP A 39 14.49 -2.82 11.63
C ASP A 39 14.26 -4.32 11.36
N VAL A 40 13.19 -4.89 11.93
CA VAL A 40 12.79 -6.30 11.74
C VAL A 40 12.35 -6.59 10.30
N LYS A 41 12.10 -5.56 9.50
CA LYS A 41 11.73 -5.63 8.08
C LYS A 41 12.84 -5.15 7.13
N SER A 42 14.06 -4.92 7.65
CA SER A 42 15.24 -4.60 6.85
C SER A 42 15.50 -5.62 5.73
N GLU A 43 15.20 -6.90 5.94
CA GLU A 43 15.30 -7.94 4.89
C GLU A 43 14.42 -7.61 3.66
N ILE A 44 13.18 -7.14 3.88
CA ILE A 44 12.26 -6.77 2.78
C ILE A 44 12.85 -5.59 2.01
N VAL A 45 13.26 -4.56 2.76
CA VAL A 45 13.79 -3.32 2.20
C VAL A 45 15.08 -3.59 1.42
N GLN A 46 16.03 -4.33 2.00
CA GLN A 46 17.28 -4.70 1.34
C GLN A 46 17.03 -5.54 0.09
N ARG A 47 16.19 -6.58 0.17
CA ARG A 47 15.80 -7.38 -1.00
C ARG A 47 15.21 -6.51 -2.10
N GLY A 48 14.32 -5.60 -1.74
CA GLY A 48 13.71 -4.64 -2.65
C GLY A 48 14.72 -3.71 -3.32
N LEU A 49 15.70 -3.20 -2.56
CA LEU A 49 16.80 -2.38 -3.07
C LEU A 49 17.70 -3.16 -4.04
N TYR A 50 18.04 -4.41 -3.73
CA TYR A 50 18.84 -5.25 -4.65
C TYR A 50 18.10 -5.55 -5.94
N ILE A 51 16.82 -5.93 -5.86
CA ILE A 51 16.00 -6.21 -7.05
C ILE A 51 15.85 -4.95 -7.90
N SER A 52 15.43 -3.82 -7.31
CA SER A 52 15.26 -2.56 -8.05
C SER A 52 16.57 -2.05 -8.62
N GLY A 53 17.67 -2.09 -7.86
CA GLY A 53 19.01 -1.75 -8.35
C GLY A 53 19.46 -2.62 -9.52
N GLY A 54 19.19 -3.93 -9.47
CA GLY A 54 19.43 -4.85 -10.58
C GLY A 54 18.61 -4.50 -11.83
N LEU A 55 17.31 -4.21 -11.69
CA LEU A 55 16.45 -3.81 -12.80
C LEU A 55 16.89 -2.47 -13.43
N ILE A 56 17.31 -1.51 -12.61
CA ILE A 56 17.88 -0.23 -13.06
C ILE A 56 19.19 -0.49 -13.82
N LEU A 57 20.10 -1.29 -13.27
CA LEU A 57 21.37 -1.63 -13.92
C LEU A 57 21.14 -2.31 -15.26
N VAL A 58 20.25 -3.31 -15.33
CA VAL A 58 19.88 -3.98 -16.59
C VAL A 58 19.34 -2.97 -17.61
N SER A 59 18.52 -2.01 -17.17
CA SER A 59 18.01 -0.95 -18.06
C SER A 59 19.13 -0.04 -18.59
N ILE A 60 20.08 0.34 -17.75
CA ILE A 60 21.24 1.16 -18.15
C ILE A 60 22.12 0.38 -19.12
N LEU A 61 22.40 -0.89 -18.84
CA LEU A 61 23.20 -1.75 -19.72
C LEU A 61 22.50 -1.96 -21.07
N ALA A 62 21.18 -2.15 -21.08
CA ALA A 62 20.41 -2.19 -22.31
C ALA A 62 20.55 -0.87 -23.08
N TYR A 63 20.38 0.28 -22.43
CA TYR A 63 20.56 1.58 -23.06
C TYR A 63 21.95 1.78 -23.70
N LEU A 64 23.01 1.34 -23.02
CA LEU A 64 24.40 1.55 -23.48
C LEU A 64 24.85 0.57 -24.56
N PHE A 65 24.47 -0.71 -24.45
CA PHE A 65 25.03 -1.78 -25.29
C PHE A 65 24.04 -2.39 -26.28
N ARG A 66 22.73 -2.28 -26.01
CA ARG A 66 21.65 -2.84 -26.84
C ARG A 66 20.40 -1.93 -26.81
N PRO A 67 20.48 -0.71 -27.36
CA PRO A 67 19.40 0.28 -27.26
C PRO A 67 18.04 -0.24 -27.74
N GLU A 68 18.02 -1.22 -28.65
CA GLU A 68 16.82 -1.91 -29.13
C GLU A 68 16.02 -2.62 -28.02
N TYR A 69 16.65 -2.98 -26.89
CA TYR A 69 15.99 -3.59 -25.73
C TYR A 69 15.66 -2.58 -24.65
N PHE A 70 16.07 -1.31 -24.79
CA PHE A 70 15.75 -0.29 -23.79
C PHE A 70 14.26 0.07 -23.86
N ASN A 71 13.59 -0.02 -22.72
CA ASN A 71 12.20 0.38 -22.59
C ASN A 71 12.06 1.43 -21.49
N THR A 72 11.67 2.66 -21.88
CA THR A 72 11.50 3.78 -20.95
C THR A 72 10.48 3.48 -19.85
N GLY A 73 9.39 2.78 -20.18
CA GLY A 73 8.37 2.40 -19.20
C GLY A 73 8.89 1.42 -18.15
N PHE A 74 9.70 0.45 -18.56
CA PHE A 74 10.39 -0.47 -17.65
C PHE A 74 11.41 0.26 -16.78
N PHE A 75 12.20 1.16 -17.36
CA PHE A 75 13.15 1.97 -16.59
C PHE A 75 12.47 2.83 -15.52
N ILE A 76 11.36 3.49 -15.87
CA ILE A 76 10.55 4.24 -14.91
C ILE A 76 10.03 3.32 -13.80
N ALA A 77 9.48 2.14 -14.15
CA ALA A 77 9.01 1.17 -13.15
C ALA A 77 10.14 0.68 -12.23
N ALA A 78 11.35 0.47 -12.76
CA ALA A 78 12.51 0.07 -11.98
C ALA A 78 12.93 1.15 -10.97
N ILE A 79 12.99 2.42 -11.40
CA ILE A 79 13.26 3.57 -10.51
C ILE A 79 12.19 3.69 -9.43
N LEU A 80 10.92 3.66 -9.83
CA LEU A 80 9.78 3.76 -8.91
C LEU A 80 9.75 2.62 -7.89
N SER A 81 10.09 1.40 -8.31
CA SER A 81 10.30 0.28 -7.39
C SER A 81 11.44 0.56 -6.41
N GLY A 82 12.51 1.24 -6.82
CA GLY A 82 13.58 1.66 -5.91
C GLY A 82 13.10 2.67 -4.86
N VAL A 83 12.32 3.67 -5.28
CA VAL A 83 11.76 4.70 -4.38
C VAL A 83 10.91 4.09 -3.25
N ILE A 84 10.13 3.04 -3.55
CA ILE A 84 9.35 2.29 -2.56
C ILE A 84 10.22 1.80 -1.40
N TYR A 85 11.46 1.38 -1.66
CA TYR A 85 12.34 0.78 -0.65
C TYR A 85 13.36 1.77 -0.09
N ILE A 86 13.82 2.76 -0.87
CA ILE A 86 14.71 3.82 -0.38
C ILE A 86 14.01 4.62 0.73
N THR A 87 12.71 4.87 0.60
CA THR A 87 11.93 5.65 1.59
C THR A 87 11.98 5.01 2.99
N PRO A 88 11.54 3.76 3.21
CA PRO A 88 11.64 3.12 4.52
C PRO A 88 13.09 2.82 4.93
N TYR A 89 14.03 2.67 3.99
CA TYR A 89 15.44 2.43 4.32
C TYR A 89 16.08 3.59 5.09
N TYR A 90 15.77 4.83 4.71
CA TYR A 90 16.28 6.04 5.37
C TYR A 90 15.28 6.66 6.36
N ALA A 91 14.09 6.10 6.49
CA ALA A 91 13.09 6.60 7.42
C ALA A 91 13.49 6.28 8.85
N GLU A 92 13.42 7.27 9.73
CA GLU A 92 13.30 7.01 11.16
C GLU A 92 11.97 6.30 11.44
N HIS A 93 11.94 5.39 12.41
CA HIS A 93 10.70 4.73 12.80
C HIS A 93 9.63 5.75 13.20
N ARG A 94 8.46 5.70 12.55
CA ARG A 94 7.37 6.70 12.69
C ARG A 94 7.70 8.10 12.14
N GLY A 95 8.68 8.17 11.24
CA GLY A 95 9.07 9.36 10.50
C GLY A 95 8.26 9.50 9.20
N ILE A 96 8.96 9.65 8.08
CA ILE A 96 8.36 9.99 6.78
C ILE A 96 7.30 8.98 6.30
N THR A 97 7.49 7.69 6.57
CA THR A 97 6.55 6.58 6.25
C THR A 97 5.21 6.73 6.95
N HIS A 98 5.11 7.51 8.02
CA HIS A 98 3.88 7.68 8.79
C HIS A 98 3.20 9.02 8.51
N THR A 99 3.39 9.59 7.31
CA THR A 99 2.85 10.89 6.89
C THR A 99 1.75 10.80 5.85
N PHE A 100 0.89 11.82 5.78
CA PHE A 100 -0.07 11.97 4.67
C PHE A 100 0.63 12.16 3.32
N LEU A 101 1.82 12.78 3.30
CA LEU A 101 2.63 12.90 2.10
C LEU A 101 3.05 11.51 1.58
N SER A 102 3.61 10.68 2.47
CA SER A 102 4.03 9.33 2.10
C SER A 102 2.84 8.45 1.74
N LEU A 103 1.69 8.59 2.43
CA LEU A 103 0.44 7.96 2.02
C LEU A 103 0.11 8.27 0.56
N GLY A 104 0.07 9.54 0.17
CA GLY A 104 -0.26 9.93 -1.20
C GLY A 104 0.76 9.41 -2.20
N VAL A 105 2.05 9.72 -1.99
CA VAL A 105 3.13 9.40 -2.92
C VAL A 105 3.31 7.88 -3.06
N MET A 106 3.40 7.13 -1.96
CA MET A 106 3.66 5.69 -2.00
C MET A 106 2.47 4.90 -2.52
N SER A 107 1.24 5.36 -2.26
CA SER A 107 0.05 4.72 -2.85
C SER A 107 -0.01 4.92 -4.36
N ILE A 108 0.35 6.11 -4.87
CA ILE A 108 0.45 6.36 -6.31
C ILE A 108 1.53 5.48 -6.94
N ILE A 109 2.71 5.41 -6.33
CA ILE A 109 3.84 4.64 -6.86
C ILE A 109 3.50 3.14 -6.85
N LEU A 110 3.09 2.58 -5.71
CA LEU A 110 2.76 1.16 -5.60
C LEU A 110 1.58 0.81 -6.52
N GLY A 111 0.53 1.64 -6.55
CA GLY A 111 -0.61 1.45 -7.44
C GLY A 111 -0.25 1.51 -8.92
N TYR A 112 0.66 2.41 -9.33
CA TYR A 112 1.19 2.44 -10.70
C TYR A 112 1.96 1.17 -11.04
N LEU A 113 2.84 0.69 -10.17
CA LEU A 113 3.57 -0.56 -10.39
C LEU A 113 2.61 -1.74 -10.51
N THR A 114 1.61 -1.83 -9.64
CA THR A 114 0.57 -2.86 -9.71
C THR A 114 -0.22 -2.77 -11.01
N PHE A 115 -0.62 -1.57 -11.42
CA PHE A 115 -1.31 -1.35 -12.70
C PHE A 115 -0.46 -1.86 -13.88
N LYS A 116 0.85 -1.59 -13.91
CA LYS A 116 1.73 -2.11 -14.97
C LYS A 116 1.85 -3.63 -14.95
N LEU A 117 1.82 -4.26 -13.78
CA LEU A 117 1.83 -5.73 -13.63
C LEU A 117 0.47 -6.37 -13.96
N SER A 118 -0.62 -5.61 -13.93
CA SER A 118 -1.97 -6.13 -14.19
C SER A 118 -2.17 -6.71 -15.59
N VAL A 119 -1.29 -6.36 -16.54
CA VAL A 119 -1.22 -6.95 -17.88
C VAL A 119 -1.07 -8.48 -17.81
N ILE A 120 -0.44 -9.00 -16.76
CA ILE A 120 -0.37 -10.45 -16.50
C ILE A 120 -1.71 -10.95 -15.98
N SER A 121 -2.18 -10.36 -14.87
CA SER A 121 -3.48 -10.61 -14.24
C SER A 121 -3.69 -9.61 -13.10
N PRO A 122 -4.89 -9.04 -12.92
CA PRO A 122 -5.20 -8.16 -11.79
C PRO A 122 -4.97 -8.82 -10.42
N ILE A 123 -5.32 -10.11 -10.29
CA ILE A 123 -5.14 -10.88 -9.06
C ILE A 123 -3.66 -11.08 -8.78
N MET A 124 -2.89 -11.52 -9.78
CA MET A 124 -1.45 -11.74 -9.63
C MET A 124 -0.72 -10.45 -9.30
N ALA A 125 -1.06 -9.34 -9.97
CA ALA A 125 -0.49 -8.03 -9.69
C ALA A 125 -0.76 -7.59 -8.25
N SER A 126 -1.99 -7.78 -7.76
CA SER A 126 -2.38 -7.41 -6.39
C SER A 126 -1.67 -8.27 -5.34
N LEU A 127 -1.47 -9.56 -5.62
CA LEU A 127 -0.68 -10.44 -4.78
C LEU A 127 0.81 -10.05 -4.77
N ILE A 128 1.38 -9.69 -5.92
CA ILE A 128 2.76 -9.19 -6.02
C ILE A 128 2.93 -7.91 -5.20
N ALA A 129 1.96 -6.99 -5.25
CA ALA A 129 1.99 -5.78 -4.43
C ALA A 129 2.05 -6.09 -2.92
N LEU A 130 1.30 -7.09 -2.46
CA LEU A 130 1.38 -7.57 -1.08
C LEU A 130 2.74 -8.22 -0.76
N ILE A 131 3.31 -9.00 -1.68
CA ILE A 131 4.65 -9.60 -1.52
C ILE A 131 5.72 -8.53 -1.42
N MET A 132 5.61 -7.43 -2.17
CA MET A 132 6.57 -6.32 -2.13
C MET A 132 6.68 -5.69 -0.73
N VAL A 133 5.61 -5.73 0.07
CA VAL A 133 5.56 -5.08 1.39
C VAL A 133 5.52 -6.07 2.56
N THR A 134 5.73 -7.36 2.31
CA THR A 134 5.72 -8.41 3.35
C THR A 134 6.96 -9.29 3.32
N ASN A 135 7.37 -9.77 4.50
CA ASN A 135 8.41 -10.79 4.63
C ASN A 135 7.81 -12.19 4.62
N ASN A 136 8.64 -13.22 4.48
CA ASN A 136 8.18 -14.61 4.41
C ASN A 136 7.36 -15.04 5.64
N LYS A 137 7.66 -14.51 6.83
CA LYS A 137 6.95 -14.83 8.08
C LYS A 137 5.54 -14.24 8.13
N LEU A 138 5.36 -13.02 7.60
CA LEU A 138 4.08 -12.31 7.57
C LEU A 138 3.26 -12.65 6.33
N LEU A 139 3.90 -12.98 5.20
CA LEU A 139 3.26 -13.21 3.92
C LEU A 139 2.20 -14.31 4.04
N GLY A 140 2.56 -15.50 4.54
CA GLY A 140 1.60 -16.61 4.66
C GLY A 140 0.38 -16.26 5.52
N LYS A 141 0.57 -15.48 6.59
CA LYS A 141 -0.52 -15.05 7.48
C LYS A 141 -1.39 -13.97 6.82
N SER A 142 -0.76 -13.02 6.14
CA SER A 142 -1.43 -11.90 5.47
C SER A 142 -2.23 -12.40 4.27
N VAL A 143 -1.67 -13.34 3.49
CA VAL A 143 -2.36 -14.01 2.37
C VAL A 143 -3.54 -14.81 2.89
N ALA A 144 -3.39 -15.60 3.97
CA ALA A 144 -4.50 -16.38 4.52
C ALA A 144 -5.68 -15.48 4.95
N ILE A 145 -5.42 -14.38 5.66
CA ILE A 145 -6.46 -13.40 6.05
C ILE A 145 -7.07 -12.74 4.81
N SER A 146 -6.25 -12.37 3.82
CA SER A 146 -6.70 -11.70 2.59
C SER A 146 -7.59 -12.62 1.75
N VAL A 147 -7.21 -13.89 1.60
CA VAL A 147 -8.00 -14.90 0.87
C VAL A 147 -9.31 -15.19 1.58
N PHE A 148 -9.29 -15.29 2.91
CA PHE A 148 -10.52 -15.47 3.69
C PHE A 148 -11.47 -14.27 3.51
N ALA A 149 -10.95 -13.04 3.63
CA ALA A 149 -11.72 -11.83 3.40
C ALA A 149 -12.21 -11.73 1.95
N TRP A 150 -11.41 -12.14 0.97
CA TRP A 150 -11.81 -12.26 -0.44
C TRP A 150 -13.00 -13.19 -0.60
N VAL A 151 -12.91 -14.43 -0.10
CA VAL A 151 -14.01 -15.39 -0.22
C VAL A 151 -15.28 -14.83 0.41
N LEU A 152 -15.21 -14.27 1.63
CA LEU A 152 -16.36 -13.66 2.28
C LEU A 152 -16.93 -12.49 1.48
N TYR A 153 -16.08 -11.60 0.98
CA TYR A 153 -16.51 -10.47 0.16
C TYR A 153 -17.21 -10.95 -1.10
N ASN A 154 -16.68 -11.97 -1.78
CA ASN A 154 -17.28 -12.52 -2.99
C ASN A 154 -18.66 -13.17 -2.73
N MET A 155 -18.89 -13.68 -1.52
CA MET A 155 -20.18 -14.26 -1.13
C MET A 155 -21.26 -13.22 -0.79
N ILE A 156 -20.85 -12.03 -0.36
CA ILE A 156 -21.75 -11.01 0.24
C ILE A 156 -21.86 -9.77 -0.65
N SER A 157 -20.89 -9.52 -1.53
CA SER A 157 -20.75 -8.24 -2.21
C SER A 157 -21.82 -7.99 -3.26
N THR A 158 -22.45 -6.83 -3.10
CA THR A 158 -23.00 -6.01 -4.16
C THR A 158 -22.01 -4.84 -4.35
N SER A 159 -21.20 -4.81 -5.41
CA SER A 159 -20.19 -3.77 -5.58
C SER A 159 -20.82 -2.37 -5.53
N PHE A 160 -20.39 -1.54 -4.57
CA PHE A 160 -20.94 -0.18 -4.38
C PHE A 160 -20.27 0.87 -5.28
N THR A 161 -19.06 0.59 -5.76
CA THR A 161 -18.27 1.50 -6.60
C THR A 161 -17.57 0.73 -7.71
N THR A 162 -17.44 1.35 -8.88
CA THR A 162 -16.68 0.79 -10.00
C THR A 162 -15.49 1.70 -10.32
N PHE A 163 -14.31 1.38 -9.80
CA PHE A 163 -13.07 2.04 -10.21
C PHE A 163 -12.53 1.39 -11.49
N GLN A 164 -11.95 2.19 -12.39
CA GLN A 164 -11.36 1.69 -13.64
C GLN A 164 -9.96 2.25 -13.89
N GLY A 165 -9.08 1.43 -14.48
CA GLY A 165 -7.71 1.86 -14.79
C GLY A 165 -6.84 2.01 -13.55
N LEU A 166 -6.14 3.14 -13.41
CA LEU A 166 -5.11 3.32 -12.36
C LEU A 166 -5.70 3.46 -10.95
N GLU A 167 -6.85 4.14 -10.82
CA GLU A 167 -7.56 4.34 -9.55
C GLU A 167 -7.98 3.03 -8.88
N PHE A 168 -8.29 2.00 -9.68
CA PHE A 168 -8.57 0.64 -9.20
C PHE A 168 -7.44 0.08 -8.34
N TYR A 169 -6.19 0.50 -8.60
CA TYR A 169 -5.01 0.05 -7.85
C TYR A 169 -4.61 1.02 -6.75
N ILE A 170 -4.69 2.34 -7.01
CA ILE A 170 -4.26 3.37 -6.04
C ILE A 170 -5.19 3.46 -4.84
N ILE A 171 -6.51 3.50 -5.07
CA ILE A 171 -7.48 3.81 -4.01
C ILE A 171 -7.47 2.76 -2.89
N PRO A 172 -7.49 1.44 -3.18
CA PRO A 172 -7.38 0.43 -2.14
C PRO A 172 -6.08 0.56 -1.33
N ILE A 173 -4.94 0.81 -1.98
CA ILE A 173 -3.66 1.02 -1.27
C ILE A 173 -3.76 2.23 -0.35
N ALA A 174 -4.29 3.35 -0.86
CA ALA A 174 -4.42 4.59 -0.09
C ALA A 174 -5.34 4.43 1.13
N ILE A 175 -6.45 3.69 1.00
CA ILE A 175 -7.36 3.42 2.13
C ILE A 175 -6.68 2.50 3.16
N GLY A 176 -5.98 1.46 2.70
CA GLY A 176 -5.19 0.60 3.57
C GLY A 176 -4.14 1.40 4.36
N TYR A 177 -3.42 2.27 3.67
CA TYR A 177 -2.42 3.15 4.28
C TYR A 177 -3.05 4.13 5.28
N LEU A 178 -4.17 4.76 4.90
CA LEU A 178 -4.91 5.66 5.79
C LEU A 178 -5.33 4.94 7.07
N SER A 179 -5.80 3.69 6.95
CA SER A 179 -6.17 2.86 8.09
C SER A 179 -5.01 2.64 9.06
N HIS A 180 -3.78 2.52 8.54
CA HIS A 180 -2.57 2.40 9.36
C HIS A 180 -2.36 3.65 10.20
N LEU A 181 -2.39 4.82 9.56
CA LEU A 181 -2.20 6.11 10.24
C LEU A 181 -3.30 6.35 11.29
N VAL A 182 -4.56 6.10 10.93
CA VAL A 182 -5.70 6.20 11.85
C VAL A 182 -5.52 5.25 13.04
N GLY A 183 -5.15 4.00 12.77
CA GLY A 183 -4.92 2.99 13.80
C GLY A 183 -3.80 3.37 14.77
N ASP A 184 -2.72 3.99 14.27
CA ASP A 184 -1.63 4.48 15.12
C ASP A 184 -2.02 5.69 15.96
N CYS A 185 -2.85 6.60 15.44
CA CYS A 185 -3.43 7.70 16.21
C CYS A 185 -4.25 7.19 17.42
N MET A 186 -4.82 5.99 17.34
CA MET A 186 -5.58 5.38 18.45
C MET A 186 -4.70 4.83 19.57
N THR A 187 -3.40 4.67 19.32
CA THR A 187 -2.46 4.19 20.34
C THR A 187 -2.00 5.33 21.26
N PRO A 188 -1.54 5.03 22.50
CA PRO A 188 -1.02 6.06 23.39
C PRO A 188 0.16 6.87 22.83
N MET A 189 0.95 6.29 21.91
CA MET A 189 2.09 6.98 21.29
C MET A 189 1.68 7.96 20.17
N GLY A 190 0.47 7.81 19.61
CA GLY A 190 0.01 8.61 18.47
C GLY A 190 0.80 8.38 17.17
N CYS A 191 0.58 9.27 16.20
CA CYS A 191 1.18 9.22 14.86
C CYS A 191 1.57 10.63 14.37
N ARG A 192 2.75 10.80 13.78
CA ARG A 192 3.23 12.09 13.25
C ARG A 192 2.87 12.25 11.76
N THR A 193 1.56 12.33 11.48
CA THR A 193 1.04 12.37 10.10
C THR A 193 1.48 13.59 9.28
N LEU A 194 2.02 14.63 9.92
CA LEU A 194 2.50 15.86 9.31
C LEU A 194 4.02 16.06 9.39
N TYR A 195 4.80 15.02 9.73
CA TYR A 195 6.26 15.12 9.74
C TYR A 195 6.79 15.77 8.43
N PRO A 196 7.76 16.71 8.50
CA PRO A 196 8.60 17.08 9.66
C PRO A 196 7.99 18.10 10.63
N LEU A 197 6.71 18.46 10.50
CA LEU A 197 6.06 19.29 11.52
C LEU A 197 6.02 18.53 12.86
N ASN A 198 6.38 19.22 13.95
CA ASN A 198 6.40 18.69 15.31
C ASN A 198 4.99 18.63 15.93
N TYR A 199 4.05 17.96 15.25
CA TYR A 199 2.71 17.70 15.77
C TYR A 199 2.39 16.20 15.69
N THR A 200 1.95 15.64 16.82
CA THR A 200 1.57 14.23 16.92
C THR A 200 0.05 14.14 17.02
N PHE A 201 -0.55 13.44 16.07
CA PHE A 201 -1.97 13.12 16.06
C PHE A 201 -2.23 12.00 17.08
N HIS A 202 -3.27 12.17 17.88
CA HIS A 202 -3.69 11.22 18.91
C HIS A 202 -5.15 10.82 18.65
N LYS A 203 -5.81 10.26 19.67
CA LYS A 203 -7.17 9.72 19.58
C LYS A 203 -8.19 10.72 19.04
N LYS A 204 -8.10 12.01 19.42
CA LYS A 204 -9.07 13.03 19.00
C LYS A 204 -9.06 13.20 17.48
N GLU A 205 -7.87 13.37 16.90
CA GLU A 205 -7.69 13.51 15.46
C GLU A 205 -7.97 12.19 14.73
N GLY A 206 -7.63 11.06 15.34
CA GLY A 206 -8.01 9.75 14.84
C GLY A 206 -9.53 9.57 14.74
N TYR A 207 -10.29 9.98 15.77
CA TYR A 207 -11.75 9.93 15.73
C TYR A 207 -12.33 10.89 14.69
N PHE A 208 -11.71 12.06 14.51
CA PHE A 208 -12.08 12.98 13.45
C PHE A 208 -11.87 12.36 12.06
N ALA A 209 -10.75 11.67 11.83
CA ALA A 209 -10.51 10.94 10.59
C ALA A 209 -11.53 9.80 10.36
N ILE A 210 -11.90 9.07 11.42
CA ILE A 210 -12.99 8.07 11.34
C ILE A 210 -14.33 8.73 10.99
N ALA A 211 -14.66 9.88 11.59
CA ALA A 211 -15.89 10.59 11.28
C ALA A 211 -15.95 11.01 9.81
N ILE A 212 -14.84 11.53 9.27
CA ILE A 212 -14.73 11.83 7.83
C ILE A 212 -14.93 10.57 6.99
N TRP A 213 -14.27 9.46 7.35
CA TRP A 213 -14.42 8.18 6.66
C TRP A 213 -15.88 7.70 6.66
N VAL A 214 -16.58 7.76 7.80
CA VAL A 214 -18.01 7.40 7.89
C VAL A 214 -18.86 8.26 6.96
N LEU A 215 -18.61 9.58 6.91
CA LEU A 215 -19.32 10.48 5.99
C LEU A 215 -19.06 10.12 4.52
N LEU A 216 -17.83 9.74 4.17
CA LEU A 216 -17.49 9.26 2.82
C LEU A 216 -18.19 7.95 2.49
N VAL A 217 -18.28 7.01 3.44
CA VAL A 217 -19.03 5.75 3.26
C VAL A 217 -20.51 6.06 2.98
N PHE A 218 -21.14 6.94 3.76
CA PHE A 218 -22.53 7.34 3.52
C PHE A 218 -22.72 8.01 2.16
N TYR A 219 -21.78 8.85 1.75
CA TYR A 219 -21.81 9.50 0.44
C TYR A 219 -21.73 8.47 -0.69
N VAL A 220 -20.81 7.51 -0.60
CA VAL A 220 -20.65 6.43 -1.59
C VAL A 220 -21.88 5.53 -1.66
N ILE A 221 -22.41 5.10 -0.51
CA ILE A 221 -23.63 4.26 -0.47
C ILE A 221 -24.83 4.98 -1.10
N LYS A 222 -24.93 6.32 -0.94
CA LYS A 222 -26.02 7.09 -1.55
C LYS A 222 -25.90 7.20 -3.08
N LEU A 223 -24.69 7.08 -3.62
CA LEU A 223 -24.45 7.14 -5.06
C LEU A 223 -24.63 5.80 -5.78
N ALA A 224 -24.57 4.68 -5.04
CA ALA A 224 -24.75 3.31 -5.53
C ALA A 224 -26.23 2.94 -5.65
#